data_AF-A0A1I3IXA8-F1
#
_entry.id   AF-A0A1I3IXA8-F1
#
_cell.length_a   1.000
_cell.length_b   1.000
_cell.length_c   1.000
_cell.angle_alpha   90.00
_cell.angle_beta   90.00
_cell.angle_gamma   90.00
#
_symmetry.space_group_name_H-M   'P 1'
#
loop_
_entity.id
_entity.type
_entity.pdbx_description
1 polymer ?
#
loop_
_entity_poly.entity_id
_entity_poly.type
_entity_poly.pdbx_seq_one_letter_code
_entity_poly.pdbx_strand_id
1 'polypeptide(L)'
;MTASGFRSFEFDLPAALLVQLIQVLDGMEAGPLLPAHVAEEVPEAQGVYQLFHNGKLVYIGKTDAESGLRHRLARHASAILSRHRLDVAEMSFKAVRVLVFSAMDLETALIRHYREEGSPSAWNGSGFGNNDPGRQRDMTALREDGFDANYPINIDLPIDVADLSAPRPIFDLLAQISSRLPYTLRHEKTAAARDILKDVIVSLPGTPLSVREIMSAVTAALPAGWQATRLPGRVILYQERQDNYPGGEIIARS
;
A
#
# COMPACT_ATOMS: atom_id res chain seq x y z
N MET A 1 -16.38 26.26 47.08
CA MET A 1 -17.36 25.57 47.94
C MET A 1 -18.03 24.49 47.11
N THR A 2 -17.75 23.22 47.37
CA THR A 2 -18.51 22.10 46.79
C THR A 2 -19.90 22.09 47.44
N ALA A 3 -20.96 22.24 46.66
CA ALA A 3 -22.33 22.19 47.17
C ALA A 3 -22.62 20.80 47.77
N SER A 4 -23.22 20.76 48.97
CA SER A 4 -23.65 19.51 49.59
C SER A 4 -24.62 18.77 48.66
N GLY A 5 -24.34 17.50 48.37
CA GLY A 5 -25.14 16.68 47.43
C GLY A 5 -24.75 16.79 45.95
N PHE A 6 -23.76 17.60 45.58
CA PHE A 6 -23.25 17.71 44.21
C PHE A 6 -21.83 17.14 44.09
N ARG A 7 -21.59 16.32 43.07
CA ARG A 7 -20.26 15.85 42.69
C ARG A 7 -20.17 15.75 41.16
N SER A 8 -19.08 16.28 40.60
CA SER A 8 -18.75 16.06 39.20
C SER A 8 -18.22 14.65 38.98
N PHE A 9 -18.69 14.01 37.92
CA PHE A 9 -18.21 12.72 37.44
C PHE A 9 -17.80 12.89 35.97
N GLU A 10 -16.63 12.40 35.61
CA GLU A 10 -16.12 12.37 34.25
C GLU A 10 -15.91 10.92 33.84
N PHE A 11 -16.55 10.51 32.75
CA PHE A 11 -16.38 9.17 32.19
C PHE A 11 -15.35 9.21 31.07
N ASP A 12 -14.23 8.51 31.27
CA ASP A 12 -13.21 8.32 30.23
C ASP A 12 -13.68 7.26 29.22
N LEU A 13 -14.59 7.69 28.35
CA LEU A 13 -15.10 6.88 27.24
C LEU A 13 -13.95 6.33 26.36
N PRO A 14 -12.89 7.10 26.01
CA PRO A 14 -11.75 6.58 25.26
C PRO A 14 -11.03 5.41 25.92
N ALA A 15 -10.67 5.52 27.20
CA ALA A 15 -10.00 4.43 27.91
C ALA A 15 -10.90 3.20 28.03
N ALA A 16 -12.18 3.39 28.35
CA ALA A 16 -13.15 2.31 28.45
C ALA A 16 -13.34 1.58 27.11
N LEU A 17 -13.46 2.33 26.00
CA LEU A 17 -13.58 1.76 24.66
C LEU A 17 -12.32 0.97 24.27
N LEU A 18 -11.13 1.49 24.57
CA LEU A 18 -9.87 0.83 24.27
C LEU A 18 -9.78 -0.54 24.99
N VAL A 19 -10.11 -0.58 26.29
CA VAL A 19 -10.11 -1.84 27.07
C VAL A 19 -11.04 -2.88 26.45
N GLN A 20 -12.27 -2.48 26.10
CA GLN A 20 -13.23 -3.38 25.45
C GLN A 20 -12.74 -3.85 24.07
N LEU A 21 -12.13 -2.96 23.30
CA LEU A 21 -11.59 -3.27 21.97
C LEU A 21 -10.43 -4.26 22.04
N ILE A 22 -9.53 -4.12 23.01
CA ILE A 22 -8.43 -5.07 23.27
C ILE A 22 -9.01 -6.44 23.61
N GLN A 23 -9.97 -6.51 24.53
CA GLN A 23 -10.63 -7.77 24.90
C GLN A 23 -11.26 -8.49 23.70
N VAL A 24 -11.93 -7.73 22.82
CA VAL A 24 -12.47 -8.27 21.57
C VAL A 24 -11.36 -8.79 20.66
N LEU A 25 -10.35 -7.97 20.37
CA LEU A 25 -9.25 -8.35 19.47
C LEU A 25 -8.48 -9.58 19.98
N ASP A 26 -8.16 -9.64 21.26
CA ASP A 26 -7.40 -10.76 21.85
C ASP A 26 -8.21 -12.05 21.87
N GLY A 27 -9.53 -11.96 22.04
CA GLY A 27 -10.45 -13.11 22.01
C GLY A 27 -10.82 -13.63 20.63
N MET A 28 -10.49 -12.91 19.55
CA MET A 28 -10.79 -13.31 18.17
C MET A 28 -9.76 -14.32 17.63
N GLU A 29 -10.23 -15.26 16.81
CA GLU A 29 -9.37 -15.99 15.88
C GLU A 29 -9.04 -15.11 14.66
N ALA A 30 -7.85 -15.28 14.09
CA ALA A 30 -7.43 -14.54 12.91
C ALA A 30 -7.89 -15.24 11.62
N GLY A 31 -8.43 -14.47 10.67
CA GLY A 31 -8.78 -14.95 9.33
C GLY A 31 -7.64 -14.76 8.32
N PRO A 32 -7.57 -15.55 7.24
CA PRO A 32 -6.51 -15.42 6.22
C PRO A 32 -6.60 -14.10 5.45
N LEU A 33 -5.47 -13.44 5.19
CA LEU A 33 -5.43 -12.19 4.41
C LEU A 33 -5.41 -12.46 2.88
N LEU A 34 -6.38 -13.25 2.41
CA LEU A 34 -6.53 -13.58 0.99
C LEU A 34 -7.59 -12.68 0.34
N PRO A 35 -7.38 -12.18 -0.91
CA PRO A 35 -8.35 -11.30 -1.56
C PRO A 35 -9.77 -11.87 -1.64
N ALA A 36 -9.91 -13.17 -1.95
CA ALA A 36 -11.20 -13.84 -2.01
C ALA A 36 -11.91 -13.86 -0.64
N HIS A 37 -11.18 -14.25 0.41
CA HIS A 37 -11.72 -14.29 1.77
C HIS A 37 -12.11 -12.89 2.27
N VAL A 38 -11.28 -11.87 2.01
CA VAL A 38 -11.60 -10.47 2.37
C VAL A 38 -12.85 -9.97 1.64
N ALA A 39 -13.03 -10.33 0.37
CA ALA A 39 -14.20 -9.91 -0.40
C ALA A 39 -15.51 -10.54 0.11
N GLU A 40 -15.44 -11.79 0.56
CA GLU A 40 -16.59 -12.58 1.03
C GLU A 40 -16.99 -12.24 2.48
N GLU A 41 -16.01 -12.20 3.39
CA GLU A 41 -16.28 -12.20 4.83
C GLU A 41 -16.23 -10.80 5.46
N VAL A 42 -15.55 -9.84 4.85
CA VAL A 42 -15.34 -8.52 5.46
C VAL A 42 -16.37 -7.52 4.97
N PRO A 43 -17.15 -6.88 5.87
CA PRO A 43 -18.06 -5.82 5.48
C PRO A 43 -17.30 -4.52 5.15
N GLU A 44 -17.85 -3.73 4.23
CA GLU A 44 -17.39 -2.35 4.02
C GLU A 44 -17.90 -1.48 5.17
N ALA A 45 -17.07 -1.30 6.19
CA ALA A 45 -17.42 -0.54 7.38
C ALA A 45 -16.21 0.16 7.97
N GLN A 46 -16.45 1.16 8.81
CA GLN A 46 -15.39 1.80 9.58
C GLN A 46 -14.96 0.94 10.76
N GLY A 47 -13.67 0.95 11.09
CA GLY A 47 -13.11 0.18 12.17
C GLY A 47 -11.59 0.22 12.24
N VAL A 48 -11.06 -0.73 13.00
CA VAL A 48 -9.64 -1.01 13.13
C VAL A 48 -9.34 -2.45 12.71
N TYR A 49 -8.10 -2.70 12.34
CA TYR A 49 -7.63 -4.04 12.01
C TYR A 49 -6.18 -4.25 12.44
N GLN A 50 -5.83 -5.51 12.64
CA GLN A 50 -4.50 -6.00 12.91
C GLN A 50 -4.09 -6.95 11.79
N LEU A 51 -2.85 -6.87 11.35
CA LEU A 51 -2.23 -7.84 10.45
C LEU A 51 -1.16 -8.62 11.20
N PHE A 52 -1.09 -9.91 10.89
CA PHE A 52 -0.14 -10.83 11.48
C PHE A 52 0.66 -11.50 10.37
N HIS A 53 1.97 -11.67 10.60
CA HIS A 53 2.85 -12.45 9.75
C HIS A 53 3.39 -13.62 10.58
N ASN A 54 3.11 -14.86 10.16
CA ASN A 54 3.43 -16.06 10.94
C ASN A 54 2.93 -15.98 12.40
N GLY A 55 1.70 -15.49 12.58
CA GLY A 55 1.06 -15.32 13.88
C GLY A 55 1.57 -14.16 14.74
N LYS A 56 2.58 -13.41 14.30
CA LYS A 56 3.11 -12.24 15.01
C LYS A 56 2.44 -10.97 14.54
N LEU A 57 2.00 -10.11 15.46
CA LEU A 57 1.42 -8.82 15.14
C LEU A 57 2.46 -7.95 14.44
N VAL A 58 2.21 -7.58 13.19
CA VAL A 58 3.13 -6.74 12.40
C VAL A 58 2.56 -5.37 12.11
N TYR A 59 1.24 -5.22 11.98
CA TYR A 59 0.63 -3.94 11.63
C TYR A 59 -0.71 -3.75 12.33
N ILE A 60 -0.97 -2.53 12.78
CA ILE A 60 -2.28 -2.06 13.21
C ILE A 60 -2.66 -0.92 12.29
N GLY A 61 -3.87 -0.96 11.75
CA GLY A 61 -4.39 0.11 10.91
C GLY A 61 -5.83 0.45 11.25
N LYS A 62 -6.27 1.58 10.71
CA LYS A 62 -7.65 2.02 10.77
C LYS A 62 -8.20 2.36 9.40
N THR A 63 -9.52 2.47 9.35
CA THR A 63 -10.25 3.02 8.21
C THR A 63 -10.49 4.51 8.40
N ASP A 64 -10.91 5.19 7.34
CA ASP A 64 -11.41 6.56 7.41
C ASP A 64 -12.85 6.62 6.87
N ALA A 65 -13.39 7.81 6.60
CA ALA A 65 -14.73 7.98 6.05
C ALA A 65 -14.84 7.57 4.57
N GLU A 66 -13.72 7.52 3.86
CA GLU A 66 -13.66 7.28 2.42
C GLU A 66 -13.35 5.82 2.08
N SER A 67 -12.69 5.11 2.99
CA SER A 67 -12.19 3.75 2.79
C SER A 67 -12.40 2.87 4.02
N GLY A 68 -13.33 1.92 3.93
CA GLY A 68 -13.67 0.97 4.99
C GLY A 68 -12.77 -0.27 5.04
N LEU A 69 -13.12 -1.19 5.94
CA LEU A 69 -12.29 -2.34 6.32
C LEU A 69 -11.98 -3.23 5.13
N ARG A 70 -13.00 -3.64 4.37
CA ARG A 70 -12.83 -4.48 3.19
C ARG A 70 -11.92 -3.83 2.16
N HIS A 71 -12.14 -2.57 1.80
CA HIS A 71 -11.26 -1.88 0.87
C HIS A 71 -9.80 -1.84 1.34
N ARG A 72 -9.56 -1.43 2.60
CA ARG A 72 -8.19 -1.33 3.15
C ARG A 72 -7.50 -2.69 3.22
N LEU A 73 -8.19 -3.72 3.70
CA LEU A 73 -7.64 -5.09 3.79
C LEU A 73 -7.39 -5.69 2.42
N ALA A 74 -8.28 -5.48 1.45
CA ALA A 74 -8.08 -5.95 0.08
C ALA A 74 -6.84 -5.29 -0.55
N ARG A 75 -6.65 -3.98 -0.31
CA ARG A 75 -5.46 -3.27 -0.77
C ARG A 75 -4.18 -3.84 -0.16
N HIS A 76 -4.18 -4.17 1.14
CA HIS A 76 -3.04 -4.79 1.80
C HIS A 76 -2.77 -6.21 1.28
N ALA A 77 -3.81 -7.03 1.10
CA ALA A 77 -3.68 -8.37 0.53
C ALA A 77 -3.04 -8.33 -0.87
N SER A 78 -3.53 -7.46 -1.75
CA SER A 78 -2.95 -7.26 -3.09
C SER A 78 -1.52 -6.72 -3.03
N ALA A 79 -1.23 -5.78 -2.13
CA ALA A 79 0.12 -5.25 -1.95
C ALA A 79 1.10 -6.35 -1.53
N ILE A 80 0.71 -7.23 -0.60
CA ILE A 80 1.53 -8.35 -0.13
C ILE A 80 1.79 -9.36 -1.24
N LEU A 81 0.76 -9.75 -2.01
CA LEU A 81 0.89 -10.66 -3.16
C LEU A 81 1.93 -10.20 -4.20
N SER A 82 2.17 -8.89 -4.27
CA SER A 82 3.13 -8.29 -5.18
C SER A 82 4.52 -8.07 -4.61
N ARG A 83 4.83 -8.56 -3.40
CA ARG A 83 6.15 -8.38 -2.78
C ARG A 83 7.02 -9.62 -2.95
N HIS A 84 8.32 -9.40 -3.07
CA HIS A 84 9.29 -10.46 -2.81
C HIS A 84 9.37 -10.73 -1.31
N ARG A 85 9.65 -12.00 -0.96
CA ARG A 85 9.90 -12.45 0.43
C ARG A 85 8.71 -12.32 1.39
N LEU A 86 7.49 -12.16 0.85
CA LEU A 86 6.26 -12.33 1.60
C LEU A 86 5.38 -13.34 0.87
N ASP A 87 4.93 -14.35 1.60
CA ASP A 87 3.86 -15.22 1.17
C ASP A 87 2.56 -14.76 1.84
N VAL A 88 1.50 -14.57 1.04
CA VAL A 88 0.19 -14.19 1.55
C VAL A 88 -0.40 -15.29 2.45
N ALA A 89 -0.01 -16.55 2.26
CA ALA A 89 -0.46 -17.66 3.09
C ALA A 89 0.04 -17.56 4.54
N GLU A 90 1.14 -16.83 4.77
CA GLU A 90 1.68 -16.55 6.10
C GLU A 90 1.00 -15.34 6.77
N MET A 91 0.06 -14.70 6.07
CA MET A 91 -0.62 -13.50 6.53
C MET A 91 -2.03 -13.78 7.01
N SER A 92 -2.36 -13.24 8.18
CA SER A 92 -3.71 -13.26 8.72
C SER A 92 -4.10 -11.88 9.27
N PHE A 93 -5.39 -11.69 9.54
CA PHE A 93 -5.90 -10.45 10.08
C PHE A 93 -6.98 -10.67 11.13
N LYS A 94 -7.15 -9.64 11.96
CA LYS A 94 -8.34 -9.43 12.81
C LYS A 94 -8.90 -8.06 12.47
N ALA A 95 -10.21 -7.93 12.37
CA ALA A 95 -10.86 -6.66 12.03
C ALA A 95 -12.12 -6.45 12.87
N VAL A 96 -12.27 -5.26 13.44
CA VAL A 96 -13.40 -4.89 14.29
C VAL A 96 -14.05 -3.64 13.72
N ARG A 97 -15.33 -3.76 13.35
CA ARG A 97 -16.17 -2.60 13.01
C ARG A 97 -16.40 -1.78 14.27
N VAL A 98 -16.21 -0.47 14.18
CA VAL A 98 -16.44 0.47 15.29
C VAL A 98 -17.55 1.44 14.87
N LEU A 99 -18.67 1.42 15.60
CA LEU A 99 -19.86 2.22 15.25
C LEU A 99 -19.75 3.70 15.65
N VAL A 100 -18.92 4.03 16.63
CA VAL A 100 -18.72 5.40 17.14
C VAL A 100 -17.25 5.77 16.96
N PHE A 101 -16.87 6.05 15.72
CA PHE A 101 -15.46 6.14 15.32
C PHE A 101 -14.87 7.56 15.44
N SER A 102 -15.70 8.59 15.44
CA SER A 102 -15.31 9.94 15.00
C SER A 102 -14.51 10.80 16.00
N ALA A 103 -14.21 10.32 17.21
CA ALA A 103 -13.60 11.16 18.26
C ALA A 103 -12.32 10.60 18.89
N MET A 104 -11.82 9.43 18.47
CA MET A 104 -10.74 8.73 19.18
C MET A 104 -9.66 8.20 18.25
N ASP A 105 -8.40 8.42 18.60
CA ASP A 105 -7.27 7.85 17.87
C ASP A 105 -6.96 6.42 18.36
N LEU A 106 -7.88 5.51 18.06
CA LEU A 106 -7.81 4.11 18.48
C LEU A 106 -6.58 3.39 17.93
N GLU A 107 -6.13 3.74 16.72
CA GLU A 107 -4.92 3.16 16.12
C GLU A 107 -3.68 3.46 16.98
N THR A 108 -3.43 4.72 17.31
CA THR A 108 -2.29 5.10 18.15
C THR A 108 -2.38 4.47 19.53
N ALA A 109 -3.58 4.39 20.11
CA ALA A 109 -3.80 3.78 21.41
C ALA A 109 -3.49 2.27 21.40
N LEU A 110 -3.94 1.54 20.37
CA LEU A 110 -3.64 0.11 20.19
C LEU A 110 -2.14 -0.13 19.93
N ILE A 111 -1.51 0.67 19.07
CA ILE A 111 -0.06 0.56 18.80
C ILE A 111 0.74 0.74 20.09
N ARG A 112 0.36 1.71 20.92
CA ARG A 112 1.01 1.94 22.23
C ARG A 112 0.81 0.74 23.15
N HIS A 113 -0.43 0.27 23.30
CA HIS A 113 -0.74 -0.86 24.18
C HIS A 113 0.05 -2.12 23.82
N TYR A 114 -0.02 -2.59 22.56
CA TYR A 114 0.67 -3.82 22.18
C TYR A 114 2.19 -3.72 22.21
N ARG A 115 2.74 -2.51 22.03
CA ARG A 115 4.17 -2.26 22.25
C ARG A 115 4.56 -2.45 23.72
N GLU A 116 3.75 -1.93 24.65
CA GLU A 116 3.98 -2.05 26.10
C GLU A 116 3.84 -3.50 26.58
N GLU A 117 2.96 -4.29 25.97
CA GLU A 117 2.79 -5.74 26.21
C GLU A 117 3.88 -6.63 25.55
N GLY A 118 4.89 -6.03 24.92
CA GLY A 118 6.00 -6.77 24.30
C GLY A 118 5.68 -7.41 22.93
N SER A 119 4.58 -7.00 22.29
CA SER A 119 4.19 -7.42 20.93
C SER A 119 4.19 -6.22 19.96
N PRO A 120 5.35 -5.58 19.70
CA PRO A 120 5.41 -4.38 18.87
C PRO A 120 5.07 -4.68 17.41
N SER A 121 4.19 -3.86 16.84
CA SER A 121 3.82 -3.90 15.43
C SER A 121 4.95 -3.36 14.53
N ALA A 122 5.84 -4.24 14.08
CA ALA A 122 7.07 -3.89 13.37
C ALA A 122 6.88 -3.06 12.08
N TRP A 123 5.71 -3.13 11.45
CA TRP A 123 5.43 -2.41 10.19
C TRP A 123 4.81 -1.02 10.41
N ASN A 124 4.30 -0.70 11.59
CA ASN A 124 3.83 0.66 11.88
C ASN A 124 5.01 1.63 11.88
N GLY A 125 4.95 2.66 11.02
CA GLY A 125 6.03 3.65 10.84
C GLY A 125 7.20 3.18 9.96
N SER A 126 7.16 1.95 9.43
CA SER A 126 8.22 1.39 8.55
C SER A 126 8.08 1.76 7.07
N GLY A 127 6.92 2.28 6.66
CA GLY A 127 6.58 2.55 5.26
C GLY A 127 5.40 1.73 4.72
N PHE A 128 5.03 0.61 5.36
CA PHE A 128 3.98 -0.30 4.87
C PHE A 128 2.62 0.37 4.56
N GLY A 129 2.15 1.24 5.46
CA GLY A 129 0.88 1.95 5.31
C GLY A 129 0.97 3.30 4.60
N ASN A 130 2.15 3.72 4.12
CA ASN A 130 2.36 5.06 3.61
C ASN A 130 1.77 5.23 2.20
N ASN A 131 1.20 6.40 1.94
CA ASN A 131 0.83 6.81 0.60
C ASN A 131 2.06 7.20 -0.22
N ASP A 132 1.86 7.42 -1.52
CA ASP A 132 2.90 7.90 -2.42
C ASP A 132 3.49 9.25 -1.95
N PRO A 133 4.80 9.32 -1.61
CA PRO A 133 5.42 10.55 -1.12
C PRO A 133 5.78 11.55 -2.23
N GLY A 134 5.60 11.18 -3.51
CA GLY A 134 5.86 12.03 -4.67
C GLY A 134 7.35 12.15 -5.07
N ARG A 135 7.62 12.81 -6.20
CA ARG A 135 8.93 12.81 -6.89
C ARG A 135 10.08 13.32 -6.02
N GLN A 136 9.84 14.35 -5.21
CA GLN A 136 10.88 14.94 -4.34
C GLN A 136 11.43 13.96 -3.29
N ARG A 137 10.73 12.85 -3.05
CA ARG A 137 11.11 11.84 -2.07
C ARG A 137 11.68 10.57 -2.70
N ASP A 138 11.72 10.47 -4.03
CA ASP A 138 12.29 9.31 -4.74
C ASP A 138 13.81 9.19 -4.51
N MET A 139 14.51 10.29 -4.19
CA MET A 139 15.94 10.32 -3.85
C MET A 139 16.23 10.19 -2.34
N THR A 140 15.21 10.02 -1.50
CA THR A 140 15.44 9.87 -0.05
C THR A 140 16.14 8.55 0.22
N ALA A 141 17.16 8.56 1.07
CA ALA A 141 17.87 7.34 1.48
C ALA A 141 16.88 6.29 2.00
N LEU A 142 17.02 5.07 1.50
CA LEU A 142 16.22 3.94 1.92
C LEU A 142 16.63 3.53 3.34
N ARG A 143 15.65 3.43 4.24
CA ARG A 143 15.87 2.87 5.56
C ARG A 143 16.05 1.36 5.44
N GLU A 144 17.16 0.82 5.93
CA GLU A 144 17.44 -0.63 5.90
C GLU A 144 16.39 -1.45 6.66
N ASP A 145 15.85 -0.89 7.74
CA ASP A 145 14.74 -1.46 8.53
C ASP A 145 13.34 -1.16 7.95
N GLY A 146 13.28 -0.45 6.82
CA GLY A 146 12.03 -0.05 6.18
C GLY A 146 11.32 -1.22 5.50
N PHE A 147 9.99 -1.14 5.40
CA PHE A 147 9.19 -2.21 4.80
C PHE A 147 9.59 -2.49 3.36
N ASP A 148 9.64 -1.47 2.50
CA ASP A 148 9.94 -1.63 1.07
C ASP A 148 11.38 -2.13 0.83
N ALA A 149 12.32 -1.88 1.76
CA ALA A 149 13.68 -2.41 1.68
C ALA A 149 13.74 -3.92 1.90
N ASN A 150 12.95 -4.40 2.85
CA ASN A 150 12.89 -5.82 3.23
C ASN A 150 11.96 -6.62 2.31
N TYR A 151 10.91 -5.98 1.80
CA TYR A 151 9.85 -6.58 0.99
C TYR A 151 9.61 -5.76 -0.29
N PRO A 152 10.58 -5.70 -1.21
CA PRO A 152 10.46 -4.91 -2.41
C PRO A 152 9.38 -5.45 -3.36
N ILE A 153 8.82 -4.58 -4.19
CA ILE A 153 7.85 -4.98 -5.22
C ILE A 153 8.48 -5.97 -6.21
N ASN A 154 7.69 -6.93 -6.63
CA ASN A 154 8.01 -7.90 -7.66
C ASN A 154 7.41 -7.44 -8.99
N ILE A 155 8.27 -6.90 -9.86
CA ILE A 155 7.86 -6.41 -11.19
C ILE A 155 7.91 -7.48 -12.27
N ASP A 156 8.31 -8.70 -11.90
CA ASP A 156 8.49 -9.85 -12.78
C ASP A 156 7.27 -10.79 -12.76
N LEU A 157 6.26 -10.49 -11.93
CA LEU A 157 4.97 -11.20 -11.97
C LEU A 157 4.22 -10.88 -13.27
N PRO A 158 3.72 -11.90 -13.99
CA PRO A 158 2.94 -11.67 -15.20
C PRO A 158 1.59 -11.03 -14.85
N ILE A 159 1.22 -10.02 -15.60
CA ILE A 159 -0.12 -9.44 -15.60
C ILE A 159 -0.81 -9.71 -16.93
N ASP A 160 -2.11 -9.97 -16.89
CA ASP A 160 -2.89 -10.12 -18.10
C ASP A 160 -3.03 -8.76 -18.80
N VAL A 161 -2.59 -8.73 -20.04
CA VAL A 161 -2.57 -7.56 -20.93
C VAL A 161 -3.09 -7.91 -22.33
N ALA A 162 -3.83 -9.01 -22.47
CA ALA A 162 -4.37 -9.44 -23.76
C ALA A 162 -5.25 -8.36 -24.40
N ASP A 163 -6.05 -7.66 -23.59
CA ASP A 163 -6.89 -6.52 -23.99
C ASP A 163 -6.10 -5.23 -24.30
N LEU A 164 -4.80 -5.22 -23.99
CA LEU A 164 -3.88 -4.10 -24.22
C LEU A 164 -3.01 -4.27 -25.49
N SER A 165 -3.28 -5.30 -26.30
CA SER A 165 -2.49 -5.62 -27.50
C SER A 165 -2.58 -4.58 -28.62
N ALA A 166 -3.75 -3.96 -28.82
CA ALA A 166 -3.94 -2.96 -29.86
C ALA A 166 -3.03 -1.71 -29.66
N PRO A 167 -2.41 -1.18 -30.73
CA PRO A 167 -1.59 0.03 -30.66
C PRO A 167 -2.33 1.19 -29.98
N ARG A 168 -1.67 1.86 -29.04
CA ARG A 168 -2.26 2.98 -28.29
C ARG A 168 -1.20 3.97 -27.77
N PRO A 169 -1.59 5.20 -27.42
CA PRO A 169 -0.72 6.13 -26.72
C PRO A 169 -0.14 5.52 -25.44
N ILE A 170 1.15 5.76 -25.19
CA ILE A 170 1.81 5.35 -23.94
C ILE A 170 1.06 5.90 -22.72
N PHE A 171 0.55 7.12 -22.78
CA PHE A 171 -0.22 7.75 -21.71
C PHE A 171 -1.42 6.88 -21.28
N ASP A 172 -2.19 6.37 -22.24
CA ASP A 172 -3.37 5.53 -21.96
C ASP A 172 -2.98 4.13 -21.52
N LEU A 173 -1.89 3.59 -22.06
CA LEU A 173 -1.34 2.31 -21.61
C LEU A 173 -0.91 2.39 -20.14
N LEU A 174 -0.12 3.40 -19.76
CA LEU A 174 0.37 3.55 -18.38
C LEU A 174 -0.78 3.73 -17.40
N ALA A 175 -1.84 4.47 -17.77
CA ALA A 175 -3.03 4.60 -16.94
C ALA A 175 -3.75 3.25 -16.71
N GLN A 176 -3.90 2.43 -17.76
CA GLN A 176 -4.53 1.11 -17.68
C GLN A 176 -3.69 0.09 -16.93
N ILE A 177 -2.36 0.14 -17.07
CA ILE A 177 -1.46 -0.70 -16.28
C ILE A 177 -1.52 -0.27 -14.81
N SER A 178 -1.46 1.04 -14.53
CA SER A 178 -1.46 1.55 -13.15
C SER A 178 -2.69 1.12 -12.35
N SER A 179 -3.85 0.98 -12.98
CA SER A 179 -5.08 0.52 -12.30
C SER A 179 -5.10 -0.97 -11.99
N ARG A 180 -4.21 -1.77 -12.59
CA ARG A 180 -4.06 -3.21 -12.34
C ARG A 180 -2.97 -3.53 -11.32
N LEU A 181 -2.11 -2.55 -11.00
CA LEU A 181 -0.97 -2.77 -10.13
C LEU A 181 -1.33 -2.51 -8.66
N PRO A 182 -0.90 -3.39 -7.75
CA PRO A 182 -1.05 -3.19 -6.31
C PRO A 182 0.01 -2.27 -5.70
N TYR A 183 0.85 -1.67 -6.54
CA TYR A 183 1.86 -0.69 -6.18
C TYR A 183 1.84 0.48 -7.17
N THR A 184 2.47 1.58 -6.78
CA THR A 184 2.48 2.79 -7.61
C THR A 184 3.32 2.59 -8.86
N LEU A 185 2.73 2.90 -10.02
CA LEU A 185 3.45 3.24 -11.24
C LEU A 185 3.31 4.73 -11.46
N ARG A 186 4.43 5.45 -11.48
CA ARG A 186 4.45 6.91 -11.67
C ARG A 186 5.14 7.26 -12.98
N HIS A 187 4.60 8.24 -13.69
CA HIS A 187 5.23 8.83 -14.86
C HIS A 187 5.32 10.35 -14.71
N GLU A 188 6.17 10.97 -15.52
CA GLU A 188 6.37 12.42 -15.49
C GLU A 188 5.11 13.18 -15.90
N LYS A 189 4.75 14.21 -15.11
CA LYS A 189 3.50 14.96 -15.27
C LYS A 189 3.69 16.36 -15.86
N THR A 190 4.89 16.71 -16.32
CA THR A 190 5.10 18.00 -17.01
C THR A 190 4.30 18.04 -18.31
N ALA A 191 3.91 19.23 -18.78
CA ALA A 191 3.13 19.36 -20.01
C ALA A 191 3.86 18.71 -21.20
N ALA A 192 5.16 19.01 -21.36
CA ALA A 192 5.99 18.43 -22.42
C ALA A 192 6.09 16.90 -22.34
N ALA A 193 6.27 16.33 -21.13
CA ALA A 193 6.27 14.88 -20.96
C ALA A 193 4.92 14.27 -21.31
N ARG A 194 3.83 14.91 -20.90
CA ARG A 194 2.47 14.45 -21.20
C ARG A 194 2.18 14.44 -22.70
N ASP A 195 2.61 15.45 -23.43
CA ASP A 195 2.43 15.54 -24.89
C ASP A 195 3.18 14.40 -25.58
N ILE A 196 4.44 14.16 -25.22
CA ILE A 196 5.22 13.02 -25.73
C ILE A 196 4.53 11.68 -25.44
N LEU A 197 4.06 11.46 -24.20
CA LEU A 197 3.39 10.20 -23.84
C LEU A 197 2.06 10.00 -24.59
N LYS A 198 1.41 11.07 -25.04
CA LYS A 198 0.18 10.99 -25.86
C LYS A 198 0.46 10.77 -27.33
N ASP A 199 1.58 11.28 -27.84
CA ASP A 199 1.93 11.19 -29.25
C ASP A 199 2.61 9.87 -29.61
N VAL A 200 3.40 9.31 -28.69
CA VAL A 200 4.10 8.04 -28.92
C VAL A 200 3.16 6.86 -28.72
N ILE A 201 3.02 6.05 -29.77
CA ILE A 201 2.19 4.86 -29.81
C ILE A 201 3.05 3.61 -29.61
N VAL A 202 2.59 2.70 -28.76
CA VAL A 202 3.19 1.39 -28.55
C VAL A 202 2.13 0.30 -28.68
N SER A 203 2.56 -0.90 -29.09
CA SER A 203 1.73 -2.11 -29.14
C SER A 203 2.39 -3.22 -28.33
N LEU A 204 1.58 -3.98 -27.60
CA LEU A 204 2.04 -5.14 -26.83
C LEU A 204 1.70 -6.44 -27.57
N PRO A 205 2.47 -7.53 -27.36
CA PRO A 205 2.27 -8.82 -28.03
C PRO A 205 0.94 -9.54 -27.71
N GLY A 206 0.13 -9.03 -26.78
CA GLY A 206 -1.16 -9.62 -26.41
C GLY A 206 -1.06 -10.92 -25.60
N THR A 207 0.13 -11.28 -25.15
CA THR A 207 0.39 -12.33 -24.16
C THR A 207 0.54 -11.71 -22.77
N PRO A 208 0.39 -12.47 -21.67
CA PRO A 208 0.76 -11.99 -20.35
C PRO A 208 2.20 -11.48 -20.35
N LEU A 209 2.42 -10.33 -19.73
CA LEU A 209 3.72 -9.68 -19.61
C LEU A 209 3.93 -9.23 -18.17
N SER A 210 5.18 -9.22 -17.75
CA SER A 210 5.62 -8.57 -16.51
C SER A 210 5.67 -7.05 -16.67
N VAL A 211 5.65 -6.33 -15.54
CA VAL A 211 5.85 -4.87 -15.57
C VAL A 211 7.24 -4.53 -16.09
N ARG A 212 8.26 -5.36 -15.84
CA ARG A 212 9.58 -5.19 -16.44
C ARG A 212 9.51 -5.14 -17.97
N GLU A 213 8.88 -6.15 -18.59
CA GLU A 213 8.78 -6.25 -20.05
C GLU A 213 7.98 -5.09 -20.64
N ILE A 214 6.85 -4.73 -20.01
CA ILE A 214 6.02 -3.60 -20.44
C ILE A 214 6.83 -2.30 -20.39
N MET A 215 7.54 -2.04 -19.29
CA MET A 215 8.32 -0.82 -19.13
C MET A 215 9.53 -0.77 -20.07
N SER A 216 10.17 -1.91 -20.37
CA SER A 216 11.20 -1.99 -21.40
C SER A 216 10.65 -1.64 -22.78
N ALA A 217 9.50 -2.18 -23.18
CA ALA A 217 8.86 -1.87 -24.46
C ALA A 217 8.43 -0.39 -24.56
N VAL A 218 7.83 0.15 -23.49
CA VAL A 218 7.44 1.56 -23.41
C VAL A 218 8.66 2.48 -23.53
N THR A 219 9.73 2.19 -22.79
CA THR A 219 10.91 3.05 -22.77
C THR A 219 11.65 3.03 -24.09
N ALA A 220 11.74 1.87 -24.75
CA ALA A 220 12.37 1.75 -26.07
C ALA A 220 11.65 2.54 -27.18
N ALA A 221 10.36 2.84 -27.01
CA ALA A 221 9.59 3.63 -27.98
C ALA A 221 9.70 5.16 -27.75
N LEU A 222 10.20 5.59 -26.58
CA LEU A 222 10.30 7.00 -26.24
C LEU A 222 11.56 7.66 -26.84
N PRO A 223 11.57 8.99 -27.03
CA PRO A 223 12.77 9.72 -27.44
C PRO A 223 13.90 9.58 -26.42
N ALA A 224 15.14 9.85 -26.82
CA ALA A 224 16.29 9.78 -25.91
C ALA A 224 16.11 10.62 -24.63
N GLY A 225 16.60 10.10 -23.50
CA GLY A 225 16.58 10.75 -22.19
C GLY A 225 15.49 10.26 -21.23
N TRP A 226 14.61 9.34 -21.65
CA TRP A 226 13.67 8.67 -20.77
C TRP A 226 14.31 7.47 -20.07
N GLN A 227 13.94 7.26 -18.81
CA GLN A 227 14.39 6.14 -18.00
C GLN A 227 13.22 5.54 -17.21
N ALA A 228 13.07 4.22 -17.29
CA ALA A 228 12.25 3.45 -16.38
C ALA A 228 13.11 2.91 -15.24
N THR A 229 12.70 3.12 -13.99
CA THR A 229 13.42 2.67 -12.79
C THR A 229 12.46 1.95 -11.85
N ARG A 230 12.84 0.78 -11.36
CA ARG A 230 12.21 0.11 -10.23
C ARG A 230 12.81 0.66 -8.94
N LEU A 231 12.00 1.33 -8.14
CA LEU A 231 12.32 1.62 -6.74
C LEU A 231 11.78 0.49 -5.86
N PRO A 232 12.24 0.34 -4.60
CA PRO A 232 11.82 -0.77 -3.74
C PRO A 232 10.29 -0.90 -3.58
N GLY A 233 9.54 0.20 -3.55
CA GLY A 233 8.08 0.20 -3.38
C GLY A 233 7.24 0.63 -4.59
N ARG A 234 7.86 0.98 -5.73
CA ARG A 234 7.17 1.59 -6.88
C ARG A 234 7.98 1.52 -8.18
N VAL A 235 7.34 1.76 -9.32
CA VAL A 235 8.00 1.95 -10.61
C VAL A 235 7.84 3.41 -11.05
N ILE A 236 8.91 4.00 -11.60
CA ILE A 236 8.91 5.36 -12.12
C ILE A 236 9.37 5.39 -13.59
N LEU A 237 8.79 6.30 -14.38
CA LEU A 237 9.17 6.62 -15.76
C LEU A 237 9.30 8.14 -15.93
N TYR A 238 10.52 8.66 -16.04
CA TYR A 238 10.79 10.10 -16.16
C TYR A 238 11.78 10.39 -17.29
N GLN A 239 11.76 11.63 -17.79
CA GLN A 239 12.93 12.21 -18.47
C GLN A 239 13.98 12.53 -17.42
N GLU A 240 14.97 11.65 -17.32
CA GLU A 240 15.91 11.71 -16.20
C GLU A 240 17.15 12.52 -16.53
N ARG A 241 17.59 13.34 -15.58
CA ARG A 241 18.85 14.07 -15.64
C ARG A 241 19.81 13.67 -14.51
N GLN A 242 19.31 13.00 -13.47
CA GLN A 242 20.07 12.50 -12.33
C GLN A 242 19.60 11.09 -11.96
N ASP A 243 20.47 10.09 -12.04
CA ASP A 243 20.13 8.66 -11.99
C ASP A 243 20.59 7.95 -10.71
N ASN A 244 20.64 8.65 -9.58
CA ASN A 244 21.20 8.16 -8.31
C ASN A 244 20.14 7.73 -7.27
N TYR A 245 19.08 7.05 -7.72
CA TYR A 245 17.99 6.61 -6.85
C TYR A 245 18.45 5.54 -5.84
N PRO A 246 18.38 5.78 -4.51
CA PRO A 246 18.78 4.80 -3.51
C PRO A 246 17.95 3.52 -3.59
N GLY A 247 18.61 2.36 -3.78
CA GLY A 247 17.94 1.07 -3.95
C GLY A 247 17.17 0.93 -5.28
N GLY A 248 17.38 1.86 -6.21
CA GLY A 248 16.78 1.85 -7.54
C GLY A 248 17.50 0.90 -8.48
N GLU A 249 16.73 0.21 -9.32
CA GLU A 249 17.21 -0.64 -10.40
C GLU A 249 16.68 -0.09 -11.73
N ILE A 250 17.58 0.18 -12.66
CA ILE A 250 17.21 0.69 -13.99
C ILE A 250 16.64 -0.46 -14.81
N ILE A 251 15.40 -0.29 -15.28
CA ILE A 251 14.71 -1.26 -16.13
C ILE A 251 15.14 -1.06 -17.59
N ALA A 252 15.10 0.18 -18.07
CA ALA A 252 15.41 0.54 -19.44
C ALA A 252 15.73 2.04 -19.59
N ARG A 253 16.41 2.37 -20.70
CA ARG A 253 16.68 3.73 -21.18
C ARG A 253 16.40 3.81 -22.68
N SER A 254 15.82 4.93 -23.09
CA SER A 254 15.59 5.32 -24.49
C SER A 254 16.84 5.92 -25.13
#